data_AF-A0A8J4FPH4-F1
#
_entry.id   AF-A0A8J4FPH4-F1
#
_cell.length_a   1.000
_cell.length_b   1.000
_cell.length_c   1.000
_cell.angle_alpha   90.00
_cell.angle_beta   90.00
_cell.angle_gamma   90.00
#
_symmetry.space_group_name_H-M   'P 1'
#
loop_
_entity.id
_entity.type
_entity.pdbx_description
1 polymer ?
#
loop_
_entity_poly.entity_id
_entity_poly.type
_entity_poly.pdbx_seq_one_letter_code
_entity_poly.pdbx_strand_id
1 'polypeptide(L)'
;MDSGLRLLIISNSSRRSGGTLDKLAAMGFDRNCFEGVVTSGELTHRYLTLRPDDWWLRLGSRCLHINWSKRGPASLEGFGLQVVADPRDADFFLAHGTEALSLPGGGLEERPLEDLKALLRGAAEEAVRTGTAPPPLVVANPDVVTVDGDDLVDMPGSLAAAYSSAGGPVVLMGKPSPLIYSACGEILGLAPAEMLAVGDSLEHDVAGALSAGVDSLFVAGGIHARELLVPREGGGEFGGGSPPRR
;
A
#
# COMPACT_ATOMS: atom_id res chain seq x y z
N MET A 1 -3.18 31.85 -10.45
CA MET A 1 -3.86 32.27 -9.22
C MET A 1 -3.43 31.27 -8.17
N ASP A 2 -2.67 31.73 -7.19
CA ASP A 2 -2.23 30.87 -6.09
C ASP A 2 -3.39 30.83 -5.08
N SER A 3 -4.18 29.76 -5.12
CA SER A 3 -5.40 29.62 -4.30
C SER A 3 -5.09 29.39 -2.82
N GLY A 4 -3.81 29.27 -2.44
CA GLY A 4 -3.37 28.87 -1.10
C GLY A 4 -3.63 27.39 -0.79
N LEU A 5 -4.13 26.63 -1.77
CA LEU A 5 -4.36 25.19 -1.63
C LEU A 5 -3.04 24.43 -1.78
N ARG A 6 -2.79 23.55 -0.81
CA ARG A 6 -1.63 22.67 -0.78
C ARG A 6 -2.04 21.28 -1.26
N LEU A 7 -1.33 20.72 -2.23
CA LEU A 7 -1.61 19.40 -2.78
C LEU A 7 -0.58 18.39 -2.27
N LEU A 8 -1.04 17.32 -1.65
CA LEU A 8 -0.20 16.21 -1.20
C LEU A 8 -0.71 14.93 -1.85
N ILE A 9 0.18 14.17 -2.49
CA ILE A 9 -0.20 12.93 -3.17
C ILE A 9 -0.15 11.77 -2.19
N ILE A 10 -1.20 10.94 -2.18
CA ILE A 10 -1.27 9.71 -1.39
C ILE A 10 -1.36 8.47 -2.28
N SER A 11 -0.60 7.42 -1.98
CA SER A 11 -0.60 6.18 -2.78
C SER A 11 -0.42 4.93 -1.93
N ASN A 12 -1.15 3.86 -2.27
CA ASN A 12 -0.97 2.54 -1.64
C ASN A 12 0.29 1.80 -2.09
N SER A 13 1.08 2.36 -3.02
CA SER A 13 2.33 1.73 -3.44
C SER A 13 3.22 1.36 -2.25
N SER A 14 3.73 0.12 -2.24
CA SER A 14 4.74 -0.33 -1.27
C SER A 14 6.13 0.23 -1.53
N ARG A 15 6.32 1.03 -2.59
CA ARG A 15 7.58 1.73 -2.85
C ARG A 15 7.69 3.02 -2.03
N ARG A 16 8.92 3.45 -1.79
CA ARG A 16 9.23 4.75 -1.16
C ARG A 16 8.79 5.91 -2.06
N SER A 17 8.52 7.06 -1.46
CA SER A 17 7.92 8.23 -2.12
C SER A 17 8.78 8.86 -3.22
N GLY A 18 10.11 8.69 -3.17
CA GLY A 18 11.06 9.36 -4.06
C GLY A 18 10.79 9.20 -5.55
N GLY A 19 10.34 8.02 -6.00
CA GLY A 19 10.09 7.78 -7.44
C GLY A 19 8.71 8.24 -7.94
N THR A 20 7.79 8.63 -7.05
CA THR A 20 6.41 8.94 -7.46
C THR A 20 6.29 10.34 -8.09
N LEU A 21 7.01 11.34 -7.56
CA LEU A 21 7.03 12.69 -8.14
C LEU A 21 7.61 12.69 -9.56
N ASP A 22 8.65 11.90 -9.80
CA ASP A 22 9.28 11.79 -11.12
C ASP A 22 8.31 11.18 -12.15
N LYS A 23 7.47 10.23 -11.74
CA LYS A 23 6.41 9.67 -12.59
C LYS A 23 5.36 10.71 -12.95
N LEU A 24 4.91 11.51 -11.98
CA LEU A 24 3.96 12.60 -12.23
C LEU A 24 4.55 13.64 -13.20
N ALA A 25 5.83 13.98 -13.02
CA ALA A 25 6.53 14.86 -13.95
C ALA A 25 6.59 14.27 -15.38
N ALA A 26 6.87 12.97 -15.50
CA ALA A 26 6.86 12.27 -16.80
C ALA A 26 5.47 12.25 -17.46
N MET A 27 4.39 12.31 -16.68
CA MET A 27 3.01 12.44 -17.17
C MET A 27 2.63 13.88 -17.54
N GLY A 28 3.55 14.85 -17.36
CA GLY A 28 3.35 16.25 -17.72
C GLY A 28 2.86 17.15 -16.59
N PHE A 29 2.80 16.66 -15.35
CA PHE A 29 2.46 17.50 -14.20
C PHE A 29 3.68 18.29 -13.73
N ASP A 30 3.47 19.55 -13.35
CA ASP A 30 4.52 20.34 -12.68
C ASP A 30 4.70 19.83 -11.25
N ARG A 31 5.93 19.42 -10.91
CA ARG A 31 6.28 18.95 -9.56
C ARG A 31 6.02 19.99 -8.49
N ASN A 32 6.12 21.28 -8.83
CA ASN A 32 5.91 22.38 -7.89
C ASN A 32 4.45 22.56 -7.49
N CYS A 33 3.51 21.88 -8.15
CA CYS A 33 2.12 21.84 -7.71
C CYS A 33 1.92 21.01 -6.44
N PHE A 34 2.88 20.15 -6.07
CA PHE A 34 2.73 19.21 -4.95
C PHE A 34 3.71 19.52 -3.82
N GLU A 35 3.20 19.60 -2.60
CA GLU A 35 3.99 19.67 -1.36
C GLU A 35 4.82 18.41 -1.12
N GLY A 36 4.36 17.28 -1.66
CA GLY A 36 5.04 16.00 -1.51
C GLY A 36 4.17 14.79 -1.83
N VAL A 37 4.70 13.63 -1.43
CA VAL A 37 4.05 12.33 -1.61
C VAL A 37 4.15 11.52 -0.33
N VAL A 38 3.05 10.93 0.09
CA VAL A 38 2.99 9.91 1.14
C VAL A 38 2.59 8.58 0.50
N THR A 39 3.45 7.58 0.62
CA THR A 39 3.15 6.22 0.15
C THR A 39 3.00 5.26 1.32
N SER A 40 2.24 4.19 1.13
CA SER A 40 2.15 3.10 2.10
C SER A 40 3.52 2.48 2.40
N GLY A 41 4.40 2.38 1.40
CA GLY A 41 5.79 1.96 1.59
C GLY A 41 6.62 2.91 2.45
N GLU A 42 6.43 4.23 2.29
CA GLU A 42 7.07 5.25 3.14
C GLU A 42 6.64 5.12 4.59
N LEU A 43 5.34 4.96 4.82
CA LEU A 43 4.78 4.80 6.17
C LEU A 43 5.21 3.48 6.79
N THR A 44 5.22 2.39 6.03
CA THR A 44 5.75 1.09 6.48
C THR A 44 7.20 1.25 6.97
N HIS A 45 8.06 1.88 6.17
CA HIS A 45 9.45 2.13 6.57
C HIS A 45 9.54 3.01 7.83
N ARG A 46 8.82 4.15 7.87
CA ARG A 46 8.82 5.07 9.01
C ARG A 46 8.38 4.37 10.30
N TYR A 47 7.31 3.59 10.26
CA TYR A 47 6.76 2.91 11.43
C TYR A 47 7.62 1.75 11.91
N LEU A 48 8.20 0.96 11.00
CA LEU A 48 9.17 -0.09 11.36
C LEU A 48 10.47 0.49 11.95
N THR A 49 10.86 1.70 11.57
CA THR A 49 12.04 2.38 12.09
C THR A 49 11.77 3.03 13.46
N LEU A 50 10.72 3.86 13.54
CA LEU A 50 10.48 4.71 14.70
C LEU A 50 9.77 3.97 15.84
N ARG A 51 9.02 2.92 15.53
CA ARG A 51 8.17 2.18 16.48
C ARG A 51 7.36 3.14 17.37
N PRO A 52 6.45 3.94 16.77
CA PRO A 52 5.95 5.18 17.37
C PRO A 52 5.08 4.99 18.61
N ASP A 53 4.60 3.78 18.87
CA ASP A 53 3.77 3.47 20.03
C ASP A 53 4.10 2.11 20.63
N ASP A 54 3.48 1.86 21.78
CA ASP A 54 3.54 0.64 22.57
C ASP A 54 3.30 -0.66 21.77
N TRP A 55 2.39 -0.64 20.80
CA TRP A 55 2.11 -1.80 19.97
C TRP A 55 3.29 -2.08 19.03
N TRP A 56 3.82 -1.05 18.36
CA TRP A 56 4.97 -1.19 17.48
C TRP A 56 6.26 -1.57 18.23
N LEU A 57 6.43 -1.08 19.45
CA LEU A 57 7.55 -1.46 20.33
C LEU A 57 7.50 -2.93 20.73
N ARG A 58 6.30 -3.51 20.91
CA ARG A 58 6.09 -4.92 21.27
C ARG A 58 6.04 -5.88 20.07
N LEU A 59 6.02 -5.37 18.84
CA LEU A 59 5.92 -6.18 17.62
C LEU A 59 7.08 -7.17 17.45
N GLY A 60 8.21 -6.95 18.12
CA GLY A 60 9.39 -7.79 18.02
C GLY A 60 10.26 -7.48 16.80
N SER A 61 11.20 -8.40 16.53
CA SER A 61 12.25 -8.21 15.52
C SER A 61 12.35 -9.37 14.52
N ARG A 62 11.79 -10.54 14.85
CA ARG A 62 11.78 -11.70 13.96
C ARG A 62 10.59 -11.63 13.03
N CYS A 63 10.82 -11.59 11.72
CA CYS A 63 9.74 -11.52 10.73
C CYS A 63 9.83 -12.59 9.65
N LEU A 64 8.67 -13.16 9.31
CA LEU A 64 8.48 -13.85 8.04
C LEU A 64 8.18 -12.77 7.00
N HIS A 65 9.08 -12.57 6.04
CA HIS A 65 8.97 -11.48 5.08
C HIS A 65 8.58 -11.99 3.71
N ILE A 66 7.38 -11.61 3.26
CA ILE A 66 6.86 -11.86 1.92
C ILE A 66 7.20 -10.68 1.03
N ASN A 67 7.82 -10.95 -0.11
CA ASN A 67 8.45 -9.96 -0.96
C ASN A 67 8.07 -10.16 -2.44
N TRP A 68 8.48 -9.19 -3.25
CA TRP A 68 8.54 -9.34 -4.70
C TRP A 68 9.84 -10.05 -5.08
N SER A 69 9.79 -10.94 -6.09
CA SER A 69 11.00 -11.46 -6.74
C SER A 69 11.24 -10.76 -8.07
N LYS A 70 10.21 -10.64 -8.90
CA LYS A 70 10.29 -10.10 -10.27
C LYS A 70 10.25 -8.58 -10.29
N ARG A 71 9.56 -7.96 -9.34
CA ARG A 71 9.33 -6.50 -9.27
C ARG A 71 10.39 -5.73 -8.48
N GLY A 72 11.41 -6.45 -8.00
CA GLY A 72 12.48 -5.96 -7.14
C GLY A 72 12.11 -6.07 -5.66
N PRO A 73 12.90 -6.80 -4.85
CA PRO A 73 12.59 -6.98 -3.44
C PRO A 73 12.74 -5.68 -2.65
N ALA A 74 11.87 -5.48 -1.67
CA ALA A 74 12.08 -4.48 -0.63
C ALA A 74 13.23 -4.93 0.28
N SER A 75 14.16 -4.00 0.58
CA SER A 75 15.23 -4.25 1.55
C SER A 75 14.74 -4.04 2.99
N LEU A 76 15.24 -4.86 3.91
CA LEU A 76 15.04 -4.69 5.36
C LEU A 76 16.26 -4.07 6.06
N GLU A 77 17.26 -3.64 5.30
CA GLU A 77 18.47 -3.03 5.85
C GLU A 77 18.13 -1.80 6.70
N GLY A 78 18.78 -1.68 7.86
CA GLY A 78 18.59 -0.54 8.78
C GLY A 78 17.42 -0.67 9.77
N PHE A 79 16.51 -1.64 9.61
CA PHE A 79 15.41 -1.82 10.58
C PHE A 79 15.76 -2.67 11.81
N GLY A 80 16.93 -3.34 11.80
CA GLY A 80 17.29 -4.30 12.87
C GLY A 80 16.37 -5.53 12.93
N LEU A 81 15.73 -5.88 11.81
CA LEU A 81 14.85 -7.04 11.70
C LEU A 81 15.65 -8.31 11.37
N GLN A 82 15.23 -9.44 11.93
CA GLN A 82 15.72 -10.76 11.63
C GLN A 82 14.71 -11.52 10.78
N VAL A 83 15.07 -11.85 9.55
CA VAL A 83 14.24 -12.71 8.69
C VAL A 83 14.27 -14.15 9.21
N VAL A 84 13.09 -14.76 9.36
CA VAL A 84 12.90 -16.18 9.68
C VAL A 84 12.18 -16.89 8.54
N ALA A 85 12.44 -18.19 8.36
CA ALA A 85 11.81 -18.99 7.30
C ALA A 85 10.55 -19.73 7.79
N ASP A 86 10.47 -20.04 9.07
CA ASP A 86 9.34 -20.74 9.68
C ASP A 86 8.35 -19.74 10.29
N PRO A 87 7.05 -19.78 9.95
CA PRO A 87 6.05 -18.92 10.57
C PRO A 87 5.99 -19.03 12.10
N ARG A 88 6.31 -20.20 12.67
CA ARG A 88 6.33 -20.44 14.12
C ARG A 88 7.43 -19.66 14.82
N ASP A 89 8.45 -19.25 14.06
CA ASP A 89 9.53 -18.44 14.55
C ASP A 89 9.24 -16.93 14.44
N ALA A 90 8.19 -16.50 13.76
CA ALA A 90 7.97 -15.07 13.54
C ALA A 90 7.29 -14.40 14.73
N ASP A 91 7.78 -13.21 15.11
CA ASP A 91 7.04 -12.29 15.99
C ASP A 91 5.90 -11.62 15.20
N PHE A 92 6.12 -11.37 13.91
CA PHE A 92 5.14 -10.81 12.98
C PHE A 92 5.43 -11.22 11.53
N PHE A 93 4.45 -11.08 10.66
CA PHE A 93 4.60 -11.24 9.22
C PHE A 93 4.65 -9.87 8.54
N LEU A 94 5.46 -9.75 7.49
CA LEU A 94 5.59 -8.51 6.72
C LEU A 94 5.38 -8.80 5.24
N ALA A 95 4.37 -8.18 4.64
CA ALA A 95 4.07 -8.34 3.22
C ALA A 95 4.39 -7.06 2.44
N HIS A 96 5.52 -7.07 1.75
CA HIS A 96 5.87 -6.06 0.74
C HIS A 96 5.42 -6.46 -0.68
N GLY A 97 5.33 -7.76 -0.94
CA GLY A 97 4.94 -8.35 -2.22
C GLY A 97 4.17 -9.66 -2.07
N THR A 98 4.02 -10.38 -3.18
CA THR A 98 3.16 -11.59 -3.30
C THR A 98 3.85 -12.75 -4.03
N GLU A 99 5.17 -12.70 -4.23
CA GLU A 99 5.88 -13.61 -5.15
C GLU A 99 6.91 -14.52 -4.47
N ALA A 100 7.44 -14.13 -3.31
CA ALA A 100 8.52 -14.86 -2.66
C ALA A 100 8.57 -14.67 -1.15
N LEU A 101 9.25 -15.59 -0.46
CA LEU A 101 9.73 -15.39 0.90
C LEU A 101 11.18 -14.92 0.87
N SER A 102 11.52 -13.95 1.72
CA SER A 102 12.92 -13.62 2.00
C SER A 102 13.53 -14.71 2.87
N LEU A 103 14.78 -15.09 2.60
CA LEU A 103 15.48 -16.14 3.34
C LEU A 103 16.41 -15.56 4.44
N PRO A 104 16.58 -16.26 5.57
CA PRO A 104 17.59 -15.91 6.55
C PRO A 104 18.98 -15.89 5.92
N GLY A 105 19.75 -14.82 6.13
CA GLY A 105 21.07 -14.63 5.51
C GLY A 105 21.04 -14.07 4.08
N GLY A 106 19.85 -13.79 3.53
CA GLY A 106 19.66 -13.15 2.23
C GLY A 106 19.18 -14.12 1.15
N GLY A 107 18.70 -13.53 0.03
CA GLY A 107 18.08 -14.28 -1.06
C GLY A 107 16.56 -14.39 -0.92
N LEU A 108 15.94 -14.97 -1.95
CA LEU A 108 14.50 -15.13 -2.08
C LEU A 108 14.18 -16.57 -2.48
N GLU A 109 13.11 -17.12 -1.91
CA GLU A 109 12.47 -18.35 -2.36
C GLU A 109 11.14 -17.98 -3.02
N GLU A 110 11.05 -18.12 -4.34
CA GLU A 110 9.79 -17.88 -5.05
C GLU A 110 8.72 -18.87 -4.60
N ARG A 111 7.51 -18.34 -4.38
CA ARG A 111 6.35 -19.14 -4.00
C ARG A 111 5.09 -18.62 -4.70
N PRO A 112 4.25 -19.51 -5.23
CA PRO A 112 2.93 -19.14 -5.69
C PRO A 112 2.14 -18.40 -4.60
N LEU A 113 1.33 -17.43 -5.01
CA LEU A 113 0.49 -16.66 -4.08
C LEU A 113 -0.40 -17.55 -3.21
N GLU A 114 -0.99 -18.61 -3.77
CA GLU A 114 -1.84 -19.52 -3.00
C GLU A 114 -1.05 -20.28 -1.92
N ASP A 115 0.22 -20.60 -2.16
CA ASP A 115 1.09 -21.22 -1.15
C ASP A 115 1.42 -20.23 -0.03
N LEU A 116 1.65 -18.95 -0.37
CA LEU A 116 1.83 -17.88 0.62
C LEU A 116 0.57 -17.65 1.45
N LYS A 117 -0.61 -17.64 0.82
CA LYS A 117 -1.90 -17.55 1.52
C LYS A 117 -2.12 -18.76 2.43
N ALA A 118 -1.85 -19.97 1.95
CA ALA A 118 -1.98 -21.20 2.74
C ALA A 118 -1.04 -21.20 3.95
N LEU A 119 0.20 -20.73 3.78
CA LEU A 119 1.17 -20.58 4.87
C LEU A 119 0.65 -19.64 5.96
N LEU A 120 0.13 -18.48 5.58
CA LEU A 120 -0.45 -17.51 6.51
C LEU A 120 -1.70 -18.06 7.20
N ARG A 121 -2.65 -18.64 6.46
CA ARG A 121 -3.86 -19.26 7.05
C ARG A 121 -3.50 -20.35 8.05
N GLY A 122 -2.57 -21.23 7.68
CA GLY A 122 -2.11 -22.31 8.57
C GLY A 122 -1.51 -21.78 9.87
N ALA A 123 -0.79 -20.67 9.84
CA ALA A 123 -0.27 -20.04 11.05
C ALA A 123 -1.38 -19.46 11.95
N ALA A 124 -2.41 -18.84 11.37
CA ALA A 124 -3.57 -18.34 12.12
C ALA A 124 -4.39 -19.48 12.74
N GLU A 125 -4.70 -20.50 11.93
CA GLU A 125 -5.48 -21.68 12.34
C GLU A 125 -4.76 -22.47 13.45
N GLU A 126 -3.44 -22.62 13.34
CA GLU A 126 -2.62 -23.26 14.36
C GLU A 126 -2.70 -22.49 15.68
N ALA A 127 -2.55 -21.17 15.66
CA ALA A 127 -2.63 -20.35 16.86
C ALA A 127 -4.01 -20.47 17.54
N VAL A 128 -5.09 -20.48 16.75
CA VAL A 128 -6.45 -20.75 17.25
C VAL A 128 -6.53 -22.14 17.90
N ARG A 129 -5.99 -23.16 17.24
CA ARG A 129 -5.97 -24.55 17.73
C ARG A 129 -5.20 -24.71 19.04
N THR A 130 -4.11 -23.97 19.22
CA THR A 130 -3.26 -24.02 20.42
C THR A 130 -3.64 -23.01 21.49
N GLY A 131 -4.63 -22.15 21.25
CA GLY A 131 -5.07 -21.12 22.20
C GLY A 131 -4.05 -20.00 22.38
N THR A 132 -3.24 -19.72 21.37
CA THR A 132 -2.25 -18.62 21.35
C THR A 132 -2.69 -17.51 20.42
N ALA A 133 -2.12 -16.31 20.58
CA ALA A 133 -2.36 -15.22 19.63
C ALA A 133 -1.53 -15.48 18.34
N PRO A 134 -2.14 -15.41 17.15
CA PRO A 134 -1.38 -15.47 15.90
C PRO A 134 -0.52 -14.20 15.70
N PRO A 135 0.64 -14.30 15.04
CA PRO A 135 1.46 -13.12 14.73
C PRO A 135 0.69 -12.10 13.87
N PRO A 136 0.84 -10.79 14.08
CA PRO A 136 0.22 -9.80 13.20
C PRO A 136 0.88 -9.78 11.82
N LEU A 137 0.07 -9.55 10.78
CA LEU A 137 0.52 -9.33 9.41
C LEU A 137 0.52 -7.83 9.10
N VAL A 138 1.71 -7.25 8.94
CA VAL A 138 1.89 -5.87 8.46
C VAL A 138 1.94 -5.88 6.94
N VAL A 139 1.08 -5.09 6.29
CA VAL A 139 0.89 -5.08 4.84
C VAL A 139 1.27 -3.72 4.28
N ALA A 140 2.35 -3.71 3.50
CA ALA A 140 2.94 -2.48 2.96
C ALA A 140 2.23 -1.95 1.71
N ASN A 141 1.33 -2.72 1.11
CA ASN A 141 0.39 -2.27 0.09
C ASN A 141 -0.99 -2.95 0.31
N PRO A 142 -2.01 -2.21 0.76
CA PRO A 142 -3.34 -2.75 1.04
C PRO A 142 -4.17 -3.16 -0.17
N ASP A 143 -3.78 -2.79 -1.39
CA ASP A 143 -4.53 -3.14 -2.60
C ASP A 143 -4.59 -4.67 -2.74
N VAL A 144 -5.75 -5.19 -3.13
CA VAL A 144 -5.94 -6.63 -3.38
C VAL A 144 -5.48 -7.01 -4.79
N VAL A 145 -5.73 -6.13 -5.76
CA VAL A 145 -5.39 -6.28 -7.17
C VAL A 145 -5.06 -4.92 -7.75
N THR A 146 -4.20 -4.89 -8.76
CA THR A 146 -3.96 -3.70 -9.58
C THR A 146 -3.95 -4.06 -11.07
N VAL A 147 -4.03 -3.04 -11.93
CA VAL A 147 -3.97 -3.20 -13.39
C VAL A 147 -2.57 -2.80 -13.86
N ASP A 148 -1.91 -3.67 -14.62
CA ASP A 148 -0.60 -3.43 -15.24
C ASP A 148 -0.71 -3.71 -16.75
N GLY A 149 -0.94 -2.65 -17.54
CA GLY A 149 -1.34 -2.80 -18.93
C GLY A 149 -2.74 -3.42 -19.06
N ASP A 150 -2.83 -4.56 -19.72
CA ASP A 150 -4.07 -5.33 -19.88
C ASP A 150 -4.22 -6.44 -18.82
N ASP A 151 -3.20 -6.68 -18.00
CA ASP A 151 -3.16 -7.76 -17.03
C ASP A 151 -3.57 -7.30 -15.61
N LEU A 152 -4.31 -8.17 -14.91
CA LEU A 152 -4.55 -8.03 -13.47
C LEU A 152 -3.40 -8.64 -12.69
N VAL A 153 -2.94 -7.92 -11.68
CA VAL A 153 -1.83 -8.33 -10.84
C VAL A 153 -2.27 -8.41 -9.39
N ASP A 154 -2.03 -9.56 -8.76
CA ASP A 154 -2.25 -9.75 -7.33
C ASP A 154 -1.33 -8.88 -6.47
N MET A 155 -1.94 -8.20 -5.51
CA MET A 155 -1.27 -7.27 -4.60
C MET A 155 -1.32 -7.76 -3.15
N PRO A 156 -0.45 -7.26 -2.25
CA PRO A 156 -0.32 -7.79 -0.88
C PRO A 156 -1.59 -7.74 -0.03
N GLY A 157 -2.57 -6.89 -0.36
CA GLY A 157 -3.90 -6.90 0.26
C GLY A 157 -4.64 -8.23 0.10
N SER A 158 -4.34 -9.02 -0.93
CA SER A 158 -4.91 -10.36 -1.09
C SER A 158 -4.43 -11.34 0.00
N LEU A 159 -3.18 -11.20 0.47
CA LEU A 159 -2.65 -11.93 1.62
C LEU A 159 -3.34 -11.47 2.92
N ALA A 160 -3.58 -10.16 3.03
CA ALA A 160 -4.30 -9.56 4.15
C ALA A 160 -5.71 -10.13 4.29
N ALA A 161 -6.48 -10.17 3.19
CA ALA A 161 -7.81 -10.73 3.15
C ALA A 161 -7.81 -12.23 3.52
N ALA A 162 -6.89 -13.00 2.95
CA ALA A 162 -6.75 -14.43 3.27
C ALA A 162 -6.43 -14.67 4.75
N TYR A 163 -5.47 -13.91 5.31
CA TYR A 163 -5.06 -14.06 6.71
C TYR A 163 -6.13 -13.62 7.69
N SER A 164 -6.76 -12.48 7.43
CA SER A 164 -7.86 -11.96 8.26
C SER A 164 -9.06 -12.91 8.27
N SER A 165 -9.40 -13.53 7.14
CA SER A 165 -10.49 -14.50 7.07
C SER A 165 -10.25 -15.76 7.91
N ALA A 166 -8.99 -16.08 8.20
CA ALA A 166 -8.58 -17.17 9.09
C ALA A 166 -8.43 -16.72 10.57
N GLY A 167 -8.78 -15.48 10.90
CA GLY A 167 -8.67 -14.93 12.27
C GLY A 167 -7.32 -14.29 12.60
N GLY A 168 -6.42 -14.14 11.61
CA GLY A 168 -5.14 -13.48 11.78
C GLY A 168 -5.27 -11.94 11.87
N PRO A 169 -4.58 -11.26 12.80
CA PRO A 169 -4.60 -9.81 12.90
C PRO A 169 -3.81 -9.16 11.76
N VAL A 170 -4.35 -8.09 11.18
CA VAL A 170 -3.78 -7.39 10.03
C VAL A 170 -3.58 -5.91 10.35
N VAL A 171 -2.44 -5.36 9.91
CA VAL A 171 -2.14 -3.93 9.95
C VAL A 171 -1.86 -3.43 8.53
N LEU A 172 -2.74 -2.58 8.02
CA LEU A 172 -2.63 -1.97 6.69
C LEU A 172 -1.91 -0.63 6.78
N MET A 173 -0.82 -0.46 6.02
CA MET A 173 0.01 0.75 6.05
C MET A 173 -0.40 1.84 5.05
N GLY A 174 -1.55 1.67 4.39
CA GLY A 174 -2.12 2.61 3.43
C GLY A 174 -3.65 2.60 3.49
N LYS A 175 -4.31 3.27 2.54
CA LYS A 175 -5.76 3.35 2.42
C LYS A 175 -6.39 1.94 2.36
N PRO A 176 -7.51 1.66 3.05
CA PRO A 176 -8.36 2.61 3.78
C PRO A 176 -7.95 2.87 5.23
N SER A 177 -6.74 2.49 5.66
CA SER A 177 -6.27 2.81 7.01
C SER A 177 -6.24 4.34 7.23
N PRO A 178 -6.78 4.86 8.35
CA PRO A 178 -6.73 6.30 8.64
C PRO A 178 -5.29 6.80 8.86
N LEU A 179 -4.36 5.87 9.12
CA LEU A 179 -2.94 6.14 9.38
C LEU A 179 -2.29 7.00 8.27
N ILE A 180 -2.62 6.77 7.00
CA ILE A 180 -2.04 7.56 5.91
C ILE A 180 -2.53 9.01 5.91
N TYR A 181 -3.80 9.24 6.26
CA TYR A 181 -4.37 10.59 6.36
C TYR A 181 -3.85 11.34 7.58
N SER A 182 -3.71 10.66 8.73
CA SER A 182 -3.07 11.25 9.92
C SER A 182 -1.64 11.70 9.61
N ALA A 183 -0.86 10.88 8.90
CA ALA A 183 0.48 11.26 8.47
C ALA A 183 0.48 12.48 7.53
N CYS A 184 -0.52 12.61 6.66
CA CYS A 184 -0.69 13.79 5.81
C CYS A 184 -0.97 15.04 6.64
N GLY A 185 -1.87 14.95 7.64
CA GLY A 185 -2.17 16.04 8.55
C GLY A 185 -0.94 16.50 9.36
N GLU A 186 -0.14 15.55 9.85
CA GLU A 186 1.15 15.85 10.51
C GLU A 186 2.11 16.62 9.61
N ILE A 187 2.28 16.17 8.35
CA ILE A 187 3.18 16.80 7.37
C ILE A 187 2.72 18.21 7.03
N LEU A 188 1.42 18.40 6.82
CA LEU A 188 0.84 19.68 6.43
C LEU A 188 0.59 20.62 7.62
N GLY A 189 0.65 20.12 8.85
CA GLY A 189 0.25 20.85 10.05
C GLY A 189 -1.24 21.22 10.04
N LEU A 190 -2.10 20.30 9.56
CA LEU A 190 -3.54 20.51 9.42
C LEU A 190 -4.34 19.48 10.24
N ALA A 191 -5.47 19.92 10.78
CA ALA A 191 -6.47 19.03 11.35
C ALA A 191 -7.24 18.29 10.23
N PRO A 192 -7.81 17.10 10.52
CA PRO A 192 -8.61 16.35 9.54
C PRO A 192 -9.72 17.16 8.85
N ALA A 193 -10.40 18.02 9.61
CA ALA A 193 -11.48 18.88 9.11
C ALA A 193 -11.02 19.99 8.15
N GLU A 194 -9.72 20.22 8.02
CA GLU A 194 -9.13 21.20 7.09
C GLU A 194 -8.63 20.53 5.80
N MET A 195 -8.78 19.21 5.69
CA MET A 195 -8.29 18.41 4.57
C MET A 195 -9.45 17.90 3.72
N LEU A 196 -9.22 17.81 2.41
CA LEU A 196 -10.11 17.16 1.45
C LEU A 196 -9.34 16.04 0.74
N ALA A 197 -9.80 14.81 0.90
CA ALA A 197 -9.34 13.67 0.14
C ALA A 197 -9.99 13.65 -1.25
N VAL A 198 -9.20 13.49 -2.30
CA VAL A 198 -9.70 13.34 -3.67
C VAL A 198 -9.23 12.00 -4.22
N GLY A 199 -10.15 11.17 -4.69
CA GLY A 199 -9.83 9.83 -5.17
C GLY A 199 -10.99 9.17 -5.87
N ASP A 200 -10.75 8.02 -6.49
CA ASP A 200 -11.68 7.34 -7.37
C ASP A 200 -12.11 5.96 -6.87
N SER A 201 -11.63 5.52 -5.70
CA SER A 201 -12.04 4.28 -5.06
C SER A 201 -12.90 4.52 -3.82
N LEU A 202 -14.08 3.90 -3.79
CA LEU A 202 -14.95 3.95 -2.61
C LEU A 202 -14.34 3.20 -1.43
N GLU A 203 -13.76 2.03 -1.69
CA GLU A 203 -13.23 1.11 -0.68
C GLU A 203 -11.90 1.58 -0.07
N HIS A 204 -11.14 2.41 -0.78
CA HIS A 204 -9.85 2.91 -0.32
C HIS A 204 -9.90 4.39 0.02
N ASP A 205 -10.19 5.25 -0.96
CA ASP A 205 -10.08 6.71 -0.79
C ASP A 205 -11.20 7.26 0.10
N VAL A 206 -12.45 6.94 -0.25
CA VAL A 206 -13.61 7.46 0.47
C VAL A 206 -13.70 6.83 1.85
N ALA A 207 -13.62 5.50 1.94
CA ALA A 207 -13.65 4.79 3.22
C ALA A 207 -12.50 5.22 4.15
N GLY A 208 -11.30 5.44 3.60
CA GLY A 208 -10.15 5.89 4.37
C GLY A 208 -10.29 7.32 4.88
N ALA A 209 -10.74 8.24 4.03
CA ALA A 209 -10.99 9.63 4.42
C ALA A 209 -12.05 9.72 5.53
N LEU A 210 -13.19 9.04 5.37
CA LEU A 210 -14.26 9.00 6.37
C LEU A 210 -13.76 8.42 7.70
N SER A 211 -12.99 7.34 7.67
CA SER A 211 -12.41 6.72 8.87
C SER A 211 -11.40 7.63 9.59
N ALA A 212 -10.78 8.56 8.87
CA ALA A 212 -9.85 9.55 9.40
C ALA A 212 -10.53 10.87 9.82
N GLY A 213 -11.83 11.03 9.58
CA GLY A 213 -12.55 12.30 9.81
C GLY A 213 -12.17 13.40 8.81
N VAL A 214 -11.76 13.01 7.61
CA VAL A 214 -11.38 13.90 6.49
C VAL A 214 -12.53 13.94 5.48
N ASP A 215 -12.85 15.13 4.96
CA ASP A 215 -13.85 15.26 3.89
C ASP A 215 -13.37 14.55 2.62
N SER A 216 -14.30 14.00 1.82
CA SER A 216 -13.96 13.25 0.62
C SER A 216 -14.70 13.77 -0.61
N LEU A 217 -13.96 13.96 -1.70
CA LEU A 217 -14.47 14.20 -3.05
C LEU A 217 -14.19 12.98 -3.93
N PHE A 218 -15.25 12.29 -4.32
CA PHE A 218 -15.17 11.08 -5.12
C PHE A 218 -15.16 11.39 -6.63
N VAL A 219 -14.18 10.84 -7.34
CA VAL A 219 -14.02 10.98 -8.79
C VAL A 219 -14.71 9.80 -9.49
N ALA A 220 -15.96 10.00 -9.87
CA ALA A 220 -16.80 8.94 -10.47
C ALA A 220 -16.30 8.41 -11.82
N GLY A 221 -15.39 9.12 -12.50
CA GLY A 221 -14.81 8.73 -13.79
C GLY A 221 -13.65 7.71 -13.70
N GLY A 222 -13.22 7.32 -12.49
CA GLY A 222 -12.14 6.34 -12.30
C GLY A 222 -12.62 4.90 -12.23
N ILE A 223 -12.13 4.11 -11.26
CA ILE A 223 -12.35 2.65 -11.24
C ILE A 223 -13.82 2.21 -11.25
N HIS A 224 -14.74 2.99 -10.65
CA HIS A 224 -16.17 2.67 -10.63
C HIS A 224 -16.97 3.23 -11.81
N ALA A 225 -16.35 3.86 -12.81
CA ALA A 225 -17.05 4.52 -13.91
C ALA A 225 -18.04 3.60 -14.63
N ARG A 226 -17.68 2.32 -14.80
CA ARG A 226 -18.54 1.31 -15.43
C ARG A 226 -19.78 0.99 -14.60
N GLU A 227 -19.61 0.85 -13.28
CA GLU A 227 -20.69 0.54 -12.34
C GLU A 227 -21.64 1.73 -12.21
N LEU A 228 -21.10 2.95 -12.22
CA LEU A 228 -21.84 4.20 -12.10
C LEU A 228 -22.41 4.71 -13.42
N LEU A 229 -22.21 3.97 -14.52
CA LEU A 229 -22.67 4.33 -15.86
C LEU A 229 -22.21 5.73 -16.30
N VAL A 230 -21.03 6.16 -15.84
CA VAL A 230 -20.43 7.44 -16.23
C VAL A 230 -19.88 7.27 -17.65
N PRO A 231 -20.33 8.09 -18.63
CA PRO A 231 -19.75 8.06 -19.96
C PRO A 231 -18.25 8.38 -19.86
N ARG A 232 -17.39 7.50 -20.39
CA ARG A 232 -16.00 7.88 -20.64
C ARG A 232 -16.03 8.94 -21.73
N GLU A 233 -15.75 10.19 -21.38
CA GLU A 233 -15.48 11.20 -22.41
C GLU A 233 -14.36 10.65 -23.30
N GLY A 234 -14.61 10.65 -24.62
CA GLY A 234 -13.81 9.92 -25.58
C GLY A 234 -12.31 10.19 -25.41
N GLY A 235 -11.53 9.11 -25.37
CA GLY A 235 -10.09 9.21 -25.59
C GLY A 235 -9.88 9.90 -26.94
N GLY A 236 -9.45 11.15 -26.91
CA GLY A 236 -8.87 11.78 -28.08
C GLY A 236 -7.72 10.89 -28.52
N GLU A 237 -7.88 10.25 -29.67
CA GLU A 237 -6.75 9.74 -30.43
C GLU A 237 -5.73 10.88 -30.51
N PHE A 238 -4.57 10.73 -29.85
CA PHE A 238 -3.37 11.41 -30.30
C PHE A 238 -2.98 10.76 -31.65
N GLY A 239 -3.78 11.04 -32.66
CA GLY A 239 -3.51 10.68 -34.04
C GLY A 239 -2.21 11.36 -34.42
N GLY A 240 -1.21 10.54 -34.77
CA GLY A 240 0.01 10.95 -35.43
C GLY A 240 -0.30 11.56 -36.80
N GLY A 241 -0.81 12.79 -36.81
CA GLY A 241 -0.90 13.62 -37.99
C GLY A 241 0.47 14.21 -38.29
N SER A 242 1.17 13.64 -39.28
CA SER A 242 2.33 14.30 -39.88
C SER A 242 1.93 15.72 -40.35
N PRO A 243 2.76 16.75 -40.15
CA PRO A 243 2.43 18.10 -40.61
C PRO A 243 2.42 18.13 -42.15
N PRO A 244 1.56 18.95 -42.78
CA PRO A 244 1.51 19.08 -44.22
C PRO A 244 2.83 19.69 -44.71
N ARG A 245 3.50 18.99 -45.63
CA ARG A 245 4.63 19.54 -46.38
C ARG A 245 4.10 20.72 -47.22
N ARG A 246 4.64 21.91 -46.98
CA ARG A 246 4.63 23.01 -47.96
C ARG A 246 5.76 22.81 -48.95
#